data_AF-A0A2G9ZDZ3-F1
#
_entry.id   AF-A0A2G9ZDZ3-F1
#
_cell.length_a   1.000
_cell.length_b   1.000
_cell.length_c   1.000
_cell.angle_alpha   90.00
_cell.angle_beta   90.00
_cell.angle_gamma   90.00
#
_symmetry.space_group_name_H-M   'P 1'
#
loop_
_entity.id
_entity.type
_entity.pdbx_description
1 polymer ?
#
loop_
_entity_poly.entity_id
_entity_poly.type
_entity_poly.pdbx_seq_one_letter_code
_entity_poly.pdbx_strand_id
1 'polypeptide(L)'
;MFVGTLNANLVHPREIFIEALKQNAACLIFCHNHPSGDPSPSKIDLEITKRLSEAGRIMGIDVLDHLIISKTKVFSFRESGLIT
;
A
#
# COMPACT_ATOMS: atom_id res chain seq x y z
N MET A 1 -5.84 5.73 11.24
CA MET A 1 -5.46 6.07 9.86
C MET A 1 -4.01 6.50 9.87
N PHE A 2 -3.12 5.77 9.19
CA PHE A 2 -1.70 6.14 9.08
C PHE A 2 -1.49 6.95 7.80
N VAL A 3 -0.89 8.13 7.90
CA VAL A 3 -0.56 8.99 6.75
C VAL A 3 0.96 9.15 6.70
N GLY A 4 1.59 8.36 5.84
CA GLY A 4 3.01 8.50 5.52
C GLY A 4 3.24 9.51 4.39
N THR A 5 4.49 9.94 4.22
CA THR A 5 4.90 10.69 3.03
C THR A 5 5.32 9.71 1.93
N LEU A 6 5.01 10.02 0.67
CA LEU A 6 5.33 9.24 -0.53
C LEU A 6 6.84 9.22 -0.87
N ASN A 7 7.71 9.29 0.14
CA ASN A 7 9.14 9.08 -0.04
C ASN A 7 9.44 7.65 0.41
N ALA A 8 10.04 6.84 -0.47
CA ALA A 8 10.37 5.43 -0.21
C ALA A 8 11.15 5.21 1.11
N ASN A 9 11.90 6.21 1.57
CA ASN A 9 12.63 6.19 2.84
C ASN A 9 11.76 6.28 4.10
N LEU A 10 10.47 6.61 4.00
CA LEU A 10 9.57 6.81 5.15
C LEU A 10 8.49 5.73 5.31
N VAL A 11 8.29 4.87 4.30
CA VAL A 11 7.31 3.78 4.37
C VAL A 11 8.00 2.50 4.85
N HIS A 12 8.18 2.40 6.16
CA HIS A 12 8.73 1.20 6.79
C HIS A 12 7.61 0.25 7.24
N PRO A 13 7.64 -1.04 6.84
CA PRO A 13 6.65 -2.03 7.29
C PRO A 13 6.48 -2.05 8.81
N ARG A 14 7.58 -1.96 9.57
CA ARG A 14 7.56 -1.88 11.04
C ARG A 14 6.54 -0.86 11.58
N GLU A 15 6.55 0.36 11.05
CA GLU A 15 5.72 1.44 11.60
C GLU A 15 4.25 1.22 11.23
N ILE A 16 4.00 0.74 10.01
CA ILE A 16 2.66 0.40 9.52
C ILE A 16 2.05 -0.73 10.34
N PHE A 17 2.79 -1.81 10.56
CA PHE A 17 2.28 -2.98 11.26
C PHE A 17 2.15 -2.75 12.77
N ILE A 18 2.97 -1.87 13.38
CA ILE A 18 2.72 -1.41 14.75
C ILE A 18 1.33 -0.78 14.87
N GLU A 19 0.96 0.09 13.93
CA GLU A 19 -0.37 0.72 13.94
C GLU A 19 -1.48 -0.30 13.63
N ALA A 20 -1.28 -1.19 12.65
CA ALA A 20 -2.23 -2.26 12.32
C ALA A 20 -2.54 -3.13 13.54
N LEU A 21 -1.51 -3.53 14.30
CA LEU A 21 -1.66 -4.33 15.51
C LEU A 21 -2.39 -3.56 16.62
N LYS A 22 -2.07 -2.28 16.84
CA LYS A 22 -2.76 -1.44 17.83
C LYS A 22 -4.26 -1.31 17.55
N GLN A 23 -4.63 -1.31 16.27
CA GLN A 23 -6.03 -1.23 15.84
C GLN A 23 -6.73 -2.59 15.75
N ASN A 24 -6.05 -3.70 16.10
CA ASN A 24 -6.53 -5.07 15.87
C ASN A 24 -7.00 -5.29 14.42
N ALA A 25 -6.26 -4.72 13.46
CA ALA A 25 -6.64 -4.78 12.06
C ALA A 25 -6.58 -6.22 11.54
N ALA A 26 -7.67 -6.69 10.94
CA ALA A 26 -7.71 -7.99 10.27
C ALA A 26 -6.93 -7.98 8.94
N CYS A 27 -6.84 -6.81 8.30
CA CYS A 27 -6.18 -6.63 7.01
C CYS A 27 -5.87 -5.14 6.77
N LEU A 28 -5.11 -4.85 5.71
CA LEU A 28 -4.69 -3.51 5.31
C LEU A 28 -5.06 -3.23 3.85
N ILE A 29 -5.43 -1.97 3.59
CA ILE A 29 -5.49 -1.40 2.24
C ILE A 29 -4.61 -0.15 2.26
N PHE A 30 -3.73 -0.02 1.27
CA PHE A 30 -2.93 1.19 1.08
C PHE A 30 -3.54 2.05 -0.01
N CYS A 31 -3.39 3.37 0.12
CA CYS A 31 -3.67 4.26 -0.98
C CYS A 31 -2.72 5.45 -1.00
N HIS A 32 -2.43 5.94 -2.20
CA HIS A 32 -1.76 7.21 -2.37
C HIS A 32 -2.24 7.90 -3.65
N ASN A 33 -1.98 9.20 -3.74
CA ASN A 33 -2.40 10.02 -4.87
C ASN A 33 -1.25 10.23 -5.86
N HIS A 34 -1.56 10.18 -7.15
CA HIS A 34 -0.71 10.67 -8.24
C HIS A 34 -1.24 12.02 -8.75
N PRO A 35 -0.65 13.15 -8.32
CA PRO A 35 -1.07 14.48 -8.78
C PRO A 35 -0.92 14.69 -10.29
N SER A 36 -0.05 13.90 -10.94
CA SER A 36 0.16 13.89 -12.39
C SER A 36 -1.09 13.55 -13.19
N GLY A 37 -2.08 12.88 -12.58
CA GLY A 37 -3.29 12.43 -13.24
C GLY A 37 -3.20 11.04 -13.87
N ASP A 38 -2.01 10.42 -13.90
CA ASP A 38 -1.81 9.05 -14.35
C ASP A 38 -1.69 8.11 -13.14
N PRO A 39 -2.65 7.18 -12.92
CA PRO A 39 -2.62 6.26 -11.78
C PRO A 39 -1.70 5.04 -12.02
N SER A 40 -0.95 4.98 -13.13
CA SER A 40 -0.03 3.87 -13.39
C SER A 40 1.05 3.79 -12.30
N PRO A 41 1.35 2.59 -11.77
CA PRO A 41 2.31 2.45 -10.68
C PRO A 41 3.72 2.76 -11.12
N SER A 42 4.45 3.52 -10.31
CA SER A 42 5.89 3.68 -10.45
C SER A 42 6.64 2.42 -10.00
N LYS A 43 7.94 2.34 -10.32
CA LYS A 43 8.80 1.26 -9.81
C LYS A 43 8.84 1.21 -8.28
N ILE A 44 8.76 2.37 -7.63
CA ILE A 44 8.77 2.50 -6.18
C ILE A 44 7.47 1.93 -5.60
N ASP A 45 6.32 2.21 -6.22
CA ASP A 45 5.03 1.68 -5.77
C ASP A 45 5.02 0.16 -5.84
N LEU A 46 5.54 -0.42 -6.92
CA LEU A 46 5.68 -1.87 -7.07
C LEU A 46 6.55 -2.47 -5.95
N GLU A 47 7.70 -1.88 -5.67
CA GLU A 47 8.63 -2.36 -4.63
C GLU A 47 8.03 -2.26 -3.22
N ILE A 48 7.44 -1.11 -2.89
CA ILE A 48 6.79 -0.88 -1.59
C ILE A 48 5.64 -1.86 -1.39
N THR A 49 4.77 -2.00 -2.39
CA THR A 49 3.62 -2.92 -2.31
C THR A 49 4.08 -4.34 -2.06
N LYS A 50 5.06 -4.82 -2.84
CA LYS A 50 5.62 -6.16 -2.67
C LYS A 50 6.15 -6.38 -1.25
N ARG A 51 6.96 -5.45 -0.75
CA ARG A 51 7.55 -5.53 0.59
C ARG A 51 6.49 -5.52 1.69
N LEU A 52 5.43 -4.71 1.54
CA LEU A 52 4.33 -4.66 2.50
C LEU A 52 3.46 -5.92 2.46
N SER A 53 3.16 -6.45 1.28
CA SER A 53 2.42 -7.70 1.13
C SER A 53 3.19 -8.90 1.68
N GLU A 54 4.51 -8.96 1.49
CA GLU A 54 5.37 -9.98 2.10
C GLU A 54 5.40 -9.86 3.63
N ALA A 55 5.56 -8.65 4.16
CA ALA A 55 5.51 -8.40 5.60
C ALA A 55 4.13 -8.76 6.19
N GLY A 56 3.03 -8.38 5.53
CA GLY A 56 1.67 -8.68 5.98
C GLY A 56 1.42 -10.16 6.14
N ARG A 57 1.90 -10.96 5.17
CA ARG A 57 1.82 -12.42 5.22
C ARG A 57 2.56 -13.01 6.42
N ILE A 58 3.73 -12.49 6.75
CA ILE A 58 4.50 -12.92 7.92
C ILE A 58 3.79 -12.53 9.22
N MET A 59 3.20 -11.34 9.26
CA MET A 59 2.50 -10.80 10.43
C MET A 59 1.09 -11.37 10.63
N GLY A 60 0.54 -12.10 9.64
CA GLY A 60 -0.84 -12.57 9.65
C GLY A 60 -1.87 -11.44 9.47
N ILE A 61 -1.47 -10.34 8.84
CA ILE A 61 -2.34 -9.19 8.52
C ILE A 61 -2.16 -8.89 7.02
N ASP A 62 -3.04 -9.44 6.20
CA ASP A 62 -2.90 -9.38 4.75
C ASP A 62 -3.12 -7.96 4.19
N VAL A 63 -2.40 -7.65 3.13
CA VAL A 63 -2.59 -6.44 2.34
C VAL A 63 -3.57 -6.76 1.22
N LEU A 64 -4.82 -6.34 1.37
CA LEU A 64 -5.89 -6.63 0.41
C LEU A 64 -5.73 -5.87 -0.90
N ASP A 65 -5.31 -4.61 -0.83
CA ASP A 65 -5.12 -3.81 -2.03
C ASP A 65 -4.14 -2.64 -1.79
N HIS A 66 -3.60 -2.14 -2.90
CA HIS A 66 -2.96 -0.84 -2.96
C HIS A 66 -3.62 -0.03 -4.08
N LEU A 67 -4.20 1.12 -3.73
CA LEU A 67 -4.92 2.00 -4.64
C LEU A 67 -4.08 3.23 -5.00
N ILE A 68 -3.82 3.44 -6.29
CA ILE A 68 -3.26 4.70 -6.78
C ILE A 68 -4.40 5.56 -7.31
N ILE A 69 -4.64 6.68 -6.65
CA ILE A 69 -5.77 7.57 -6.93
C ILE A 69 -5.27 8.76 -7.76
N SER A 70 -5.89 8.96 -8.93
CA SER A 70 -5.72 10.16 -9.75
C SER A 70 -7.03 10.96 -9.78
N LYS A 71 -7.05 12.11 -10.47
CA LYS A 71 -8.27 12.93 -10.60
C LYS A 71 -9.44 12.21 -11.27
N THR A 72 -9.18 11.29 -12.19
CA THR A 72 -10.23 10.69 -13.04
C THR A 72 -10.24 9.16 -13.00
N LYS A 73 -9.20 8.55 -12.45
CA LYS A 73 -8.99 7.10 -12.48
C LYS A 73 -8.38 6.60 -11.18
N VAL A 74 -8.65 5.34 -10.86
CA VAL A 74 -7.99 4.60 -9.79
C VAL A 74 -7.32 3.38 -10.40
N PHE A 75 -6.11 3.08 -9.96
CA PHE A 75 -5.44 1.82 -10.24
C PHE A 75 -5.47 0.95 -8.98
N SER A 76 -5.94 -0.29 -9.10
CA SER A 76 -5.90 -1.30 -8.04
C SER A 76 -4.83 -2.33 -8.36
N PHE A 77 -3.93 -2.57 -7.40
CA PHE A 77 -2.93 -3.62 -7.51
C PHE A 77 -3.57 -5.01 -7.50
N ARG A 78 -4.68 -5.17 -6.77
CA ARG A 78 -5.43 -6.42 -6.74
C ARG A 78 -6.15 -6.70 -8.06
N GLU A 79 -6.89 -5.73 -8.59
CA GLU A 79 -7.60 -5.90 -9.87
C GLU A 79 -6.65 -6.10 -11.06
N SER A 80 -5.44 -5.51 -10.99
CA SER A 80 -4.39 -5.72 -11.99
C SER A 80 -3.63 -7.04 -11.84
N GLY A 81 -3.91 -7.83 -10.79
CA GLY A 81 -3.25 -9.12 -10.54
C GLY A 81 -1.79 -8.99 -10.07
N LEU A 82 -1.38 -7.80 -9.61
CA LEU A 82 -0.03 -7.57 -9.08
C LEU A 82 0.12 -8.08 -7.64
N ILE A 83 -0.99 -8.20 -6.91
CA ILE A 83 -1.09 -8.84 -5.59
C ILE A 83 -2.37 -9.68 -5.51
N THR A 84 -2.34 -10.66 -4.60
CA THR A 84 -3.44 -11.62 -4.33
C THR A 84 -4.29 -11.20 -3.16
#